data_AF-A0A930VKS1-F1
#
_entry.id   AF-A0A930VKS1-F1
#
_cell.length_a   1.000
_cell.length_b   1.000
_cell.length_c   1.000
_cell.angle_alpha   90.00
_cell.angle_beta   90.00
_cell.angle_gamma   90.00
#
_symmetry.space_group_name_H-M   'P 1'
#
loop_
_entity.id
_entity.type
_entity.pdbx_description
1 polymer ?
#
loop_
_entity_poly.entity_id
_entity_poly.type
_entity_poly.pdbx_seq_one_letter_code
_entity_poly.pdbx_strand_id
1 'polypeptide(L)'
;MSPTLTAWVGSRRALTAGWASLLVTGVAALFNRGLEWAGSWRQAIDWGTGTTVLVGPVAAGLACWTYARMRDSGFHHVASSSSRGFAAWVAPLLWHWWQASVVVLASVALAGCVVILHGVPAVPTSLGIAVEAVAVLAAQVSLGAALGVMTGRTWAAPLAAVGVCLLGVTSTWGLIPGIFDTGGVTGSLAGEVFNVRVLVLSGIAAAGIAAAALWAVTSVLARRPRLMTSLIAAAIVSGSWGYVVLGSGDDRYQLASGPITMTCSGAAPRVCVAADTPQPRDDAARQ
;
A
#
# COMPACT_ATOMS: atom_id res chain seq x y z
N MET A 1 17.53 3.52 17.64
CA MET A 1 16.28 2.78 17.95
C MET A 1 15.97 3.03 19.42
N SER A 2 14.88 3.71 19.77
CA SER A 2 14.57 4.05 21.16
C SER A 2 14.39 2.77 22.00
N PRO A 3 14.95 2.67 23.22
CA PRO A 3 14.78 1.51 24.10
C PRO A 3 13.31 1.16 24.37
N THR A 4 12.41 2.12 24.19
CA THR A 4 10.96 1.91 24.24
C THR A 4 10.46 0.98 23.14
N LEU A 5 10.88 1.15 21.88
CA LEU A 5 10.38 0.33 20.75
C LEU A 5 10.68 -1.17 20.90
N THR A 6 11.87 -1.51 21.41
CA THR A 6 12.26 -2.90 21.70
C THR A 6 11.46 -3.53 22.84
N ALA A 7 10.93 -2.73 23.77
CA ALA A 7 10.05 -3.25 24.81
C ALA A 7 8.68 -3.67 24.25
N TRP A 8 8.19 -2.99 23.21
CA TRP A 8 6.83 -3.17 22.70
C TRP A 8 6.71 -4.16 21.55
N VAL A 9 7.58 -4.02 20.54
CA VAL A 9 7.50 -4.84 19.32
C VAL A 9 8.10 -6.24 19.55
N GLY A 10 8.90 -6.40 20.62
CA GLY A 10 9.48 -7.66 21.04
C GLY A 10 10.99 -7.69 20.91
N SER A 11 11.56 -8.89 21.09
CA SER A 11 13.00 -9.09 20.99
C SER A 11 13.52 -8.65 19.62
N ARG A 12 14.83 -8.33 19.53
CA ARG A 12 15.47 -8.03 18.23
C ARG A 12 15.19 -9.09 17.17
N ARG A 13 15.06 -10.36 17.57
CA ARG A 13 14.70 -11.49 16.69
C ARG A 13 13.30 -11.36 16.11
N ALA A 14 12.31 -10.96 16.90
CA ALA A 14 10.94 -10.75 16.43
C ALA A 14 10.87 -9.58 15.43
N LEU A 15 11.59 -8.49 15.74
CA LEU A 15 11.71 -7.33 14.85
C LEU A 15 12.35 -7.71 13.50
N THR A 16 13.47 -8.45 13.53
CA THR A 16 14.14 -8.90 12.31
C THR A 16 13.28 -9.89 11.53
N ALA A 17 12.56 -10.78 12.22
CA ALA A 17 11.66 -11.74 11.58
C ALA A 17 10.49 -11.05 10.89
N GLY A 18 9.86 -10.06 11.54
CA GLY A 18 8.77 -9.27 10.94
C GLY A 18 9.24 -8.45 9.73
N TRP A 19 10.46 -7.89 9.80
CA TRP A 19 11.02 -7.16 8.66
C TRP A 19 11.38 -8.09 7.50
N ALA A 20 11.99 -9.23 7.81
CA ALA A 20 12.30 -10.28 6.83
C ALA A 20 11.02 -10.83 6.18
N SER A 21 9.94 -11.04 6.93
CA SER A 21 8.67 -11.50 6.34
C SER A 21 8.10 -10.48 5.37
N LEU A 22 8.10 -9.19 5.71
CA LEU A 22 7.63 -8.15 4.79
C LEU A 22 8.48 -8.11 3.52
N LEU A 23 9.80 -8.18 3.63
CA LEU A 23 10.70 -8.22 2.47
C LEU A 23 10.47 -9.43 1.58
N VAL A 24 10.41 -10.63 2.17
CA VAL A 24 10.17 -11.87 1.42
C VAL A 24 8.82 -11.78 0.70
N THR A 25 7.78 -11.28 1.38
CA THR A 25 6.47 -11.10 0.77
C THR A 25 6.48 -10.06 -0.36
N GLY A 26 7.18 -8.93 -0.20
CA GLY A 26 7.32 -7.92 -1.25
C GLY A 26 8.04 -8.44 -2.48
N VAL A 27 9.15 -9.15 -2.29
CA VAL A 27 9.92 -9.80 -3.38
C VAL A 27 9.07 -10.89 -4.05
N ALA A 28 8.43 -11.76 -3.27
CA ALA A 28 7.57 -12.80 -3.80
C ALA A 28 6.42 -12.21 -4.63
N ALA A 29 5.75 -11.15 -4.14
CA ALA A 29 4.70 -10.45 -4.88
C ALA A 29 5.20 -9.91 -6.22
N LEU A 30 6.38 -9.26 -6.21
CA LEU A 30 6.95 -8.62 -7.40
C LEU A 30 7.30 -9.65 -8.48
N PHE A 31 7.83 -10.81 -8.11
CA PHE A 31 8.32 -11.82 -9.06
C PHE A 31 7.34 -12.99 -9.31
N ASN A 32 6.17 -13.01 -8.68
CA ASN A 32 5.23 -14.13 -8.79
C ASN A 32 4.76 -14.42 -10.22
N ARG A 33 4.78 -13.42 -11.11
CA ARG A 33 4.39 -13.56 -12.53
C ARG A 33 5.53 -13.22 -13.50
N GLY A 34 6.79 -13.44 -13.08
CA GLY A 34 7.95 -13.14 -13.90
C GLY A 34 8.19 -11.64 -14.07
N LEU A 35 8.62 -11.24 -15.27
CA LEU A 35 9.02 -9.86 -15.63
C LEU A 35 8.11 -9.22 -16.69
N GLU A 36 6.87 -9.71 -16.87
CA GLU A 36 5.94 -9.16 -17.86
C GLU A 36 5.67 -7.67 -17.64
N TRP A 37 5.65 -7.23 -16.38
CA TRP A 37 5.54 -5.83 -15.97
C TRP A 37 6.71 -4.96 -16.43
N ALA A 38 7.84 -5.55 -16.82
CA ALA A 38 9.01 -4.79 -17.28
C ALA A 38 8.86 -4.22 -18.70
N GLY A 39 7.75 -4.54 -19.37
CA GLY A 39 7.42 -4.05 -20.71
C GLY A 39 6.97 -2.58 -20.75
N SER A 40 6.61 -1.96 -19.64
CA SER A 40 6.34 -0.51 -19.63
C SER A 40 6.60 0.11 -18.26
N TRP A 41 6.94 1.40 -18.24
CA TRP A 41 7.18 2.13 -17.00
C TRP A 41 5.93 2.20 -16.11
N ARG A 42 4.76 2.45 -16.70
CA ARG A 42 3.50 2.51 -15.95
C ARG A 42 3.14 1.17 -15.33
N GLN A 43 3.25 0.09 -16.10
CA GLN A 43 2.94 -1.25 -15.61
C GLN A 43 3.94 -1.69 -14.53
N ALA A 44 5.22 -1.33 -14.65
CA ALA A 44 6.20 -1.65 -13.62
C ALA A 44 5.94 -0.95 -12.29
N ILE A 45 5.61 0.35 -12.30
CA ILE A 45 5.26 1.05 -11.06
C ILE A 45 3.95 0.50 -10.51
N ASP A 46 2.94 0.26 -11.35
CA ASP A 46 1.65 -0.32 -10.93
C ASP A 46 1.82 -1.71 -10.31
N TRP A 47 2.71 -2.53 -10.88
CA TRP A 47 3.08 -3.82 -10.32
C TRP A 47 3.84 -3.69 -8.99
N GLY A 48 4.76 -2.73 -8.92
CA GLY A 48 5.47 -2.38 -7.70
C GLY A 48 4.54 -1.95 -6.57
N THR A 49 3.54 -1.11 -6.84
CA THR A 49 2.50 -0.74 -5.86
C THR A 49 1.56 -1.89 -5.57
N GLY A 50 1.26 -2.74 -6.56
CA GLY A 50 0.47 -3.96 -6.41
C GLY A 50 1.06 -4.94 -5.39
N THR A 51 2.35 -4.84 -5.04
CA THR A 51 2.94 -5.64 -3.94
C THR A 51 2.27 -5.42 -2.59
N THR A 52 1.57 -4.29 -2.39
CA THR A 52 0.72 -4.02 -1.23
C THR A 52 -0.36 -5.10 -1.00
N VAL A 53 -0.82 -5.79 -2.04
CA VAL A 53 -1.80 -6.88 -1.94
C VAL A 53 -1.31 -8.01 -1.02
N LEU A 54 -0.01 -8.26 -0.98
CA LEU A 54 0.58 -9.26 -0.06
C LEU A 54 1.26 -8.62 1.15
N VAL A 55 1.98 -7.51 0.98
CA VAL A 55 2.69 -6.82 2.08
C VAL A 55 1.70 -6.29 3.12
N GLY A 56 0.58 -5.74 2.69
CA GLY A 56 -0.48 -5.18 3.52
C GLY A 56 -1.07 -6.15 4.54
N PRO A 57 -1.61 -7.30 4.11
CA PRO A 57 -2.08 -8.37 4.99
C PRO A 57 -1.06 -8.82 6.05
N VAL A 58 0.20 -9.00 5.65
CA VAL A 58 1.28 -9.40 6.58
C VAL A 58 1.53 -8.30 7.62
N ALA A 59 1.60 -7.04 7.18
CA ALA A 59 1.76 -5.89 8.08
C ALA A 59 0.57 -5.75 9.05
N ALA A 60 -0.65 -5.99 8.58
CA ALA A 60 -1.85 -6.00 9.42
C ALA A 60 -1.80 -7.12 10.48
N GLY A 61 -1.35 -8.32 10.12
CA GLY A 61 -1.14 -9.42 11.06
C GLY A 61 -0.09 -9.09 12.14
N LEU A 62 1.05 -8.51 11.74
CA LEU A 62 2.10 -8.07 12.67
C LEU A 62 1.61 -6.97 13.62
N ALA A 63 0.84 -6.00 13.10
CA ALA A 63 0.21 -4.96 13.91
C ALA A 63 -0.81 -5.56 14.90
N CYS A 64 -1.68 -6.46 14.44
CA CYS A 64 -2.64 -7.17 15.29
C CYS A 64 -1.95 -7.91 16.43
N TRP A 65 -0.91 -8.69 16.12
CA TRP A 65 -0.12 -9.41 17.13
C TRP A 65 0.49 -8.47 18.17
N THR A 66 1.06 -7.36 17.72
CA THR A 66 1.70 -6.35 18.59
C THR A 66 0.67 -5.72 19.54
N TYR A 67 -0.47 -5.28 19.01
CA TYR A 67 -1.52 -4.64 19.82
C TYR A 67 -2.26 -5.62 20.73
N ALA A 68 -2.42 -6.89 20.34
CA ALA A 68 -2.92 -7.93 21.22
C ALA A 68 -2.02 -8.12 22.45
N ARG A 69 -0.69 -8.21 22.25
CA ARG A 69 0.27 -8.30 23.36
C ARG A 69 0.30 -7.06 24.25
N MET A 70 0.16 -5.87 23.66
CA MET A 70 0.08 -4.63 24.44
C MET A 70 -1.20 -4.59 25.30
N ARG A 71 -2.32 -5.08 24.76
CA ARG A 71 -3.56 -5.20 25.54
C ARG A 71 -3.41 -6.22 26.67
N ASP A 72 -2.86 -7.40 26.38
CA ASP A 72 -2.68 -8.49 27.35
C ASP A 72 -1.75 -8.10 28.50
N SER A 73 -0.75 -7.26 28.24
CA SER A 73 0.17 -6.76 29.27
C SER A 73 -0.43 -5.62 30.13
N GLY A 74 -1.68 -5.22 29.90
CA GLY A 74 -2.31 -4.12 30.64
C GLY A 74 -1.72 -2.74 30.31
N PHE A 75 -0.96 -2.61 29.23
CA PHE A 75 -0.25 -1.37 28.88
C PHE A 75 -1.18 -0.15 28.76
N HIS A 76 -2.44 -0.36 28.38
CA HIS A 76 -3.43 0.71 28.26
C HIS A 76 -3.64 1.47 29.58
N HIS A 77 -3.51 0.81 30.74
CA HIS A 77 -3.58 1.48 32.04
C HIS A 77 -2.41 2.45 32.23
N VAL A 78 -1.19 2.03 31.90
CA VAL A 78 0.02 2.87 31.98
C VAL A 78 -0.02 4.00 30.95
N ALA A 79 -0.50 3.72 29.75
CA ALA A 79 -0.66 4.73 28.70
C ALA A 79 -1.71 5.77 29.11
N SER A 80 -2.80 5.38 29.78
CA SER A 80 -3.85 6.31 30.19
C SER A 80 -3.41 7.31 31.27
N SER A 81 -2.42 6.95 32.10
CA SER A 81 -1.91 7.80 33.20
C SER A 81 -0.76 8.71 32.79
N SER A 82 -0.10 8.47 31.65
CA SER A 82 1.03 9.26 31.16
C SER A 82 0.62 10.37 30.20
N SER A 83 1.23 11.56 30.34
CA SER A 83 1.05 12.67 29.38
C SER A 83 1.55 12.35 27.96
N ARG A 84 2.50 11.39 27.85
CA ARG A 84 3.03 10.89 26.57
C ARG A 84 2.37 9.57 26.13
N GLY A 85 1.31 9.15 26.83
CA GLY A 85 0.65 7.88 26.62
C GLY A 85 0.13 7.67 25.20
N PHE A 86 -0.47 8.70 24.60
CA PHE A 86 -0.96 8.65 23.22
C PHE A 86 0.17 8.35 22.22
N ALA A 87 1.28 9.10 22.29
CA ALA A 87 2.41 8.90 21.38
C ALA A 87 3.04 7.51 21.54
N ALA A 88 3.18 7.03 22.79
CA ALA A 88 3.67 5.69 23.06
C ALA A 88 2.71 4.59 22.55
N TRP A 89 1.41 4.84 22.61
CA TRP A 89 0.37 3.93 22.10
C TRP A 89 0.35 3.85 20.58
N VAL A 90 0.63 4.95 19.87
CA VAL A 90 0.59 5.02 18.40
C VAL A 90 1.92 4.64 17.75
N ALA A 91 3.05 4.74 18.47
CA ALA A 91 4.38 4.45 17.93
C ALA A 91 4.52 3.05 17.27
N PRO A 92 3.99 1.95 17.81
CA PRO A 92 4.07 0.64 17.16
C PRO A 92 3.29 0.58 15.83
N LEU A 93 2.14 1.25 15.74
CA LEU A 93 1.37 1.36 14.50
C LEU A 93 2.18 2.10 13.42
N LEU A 94 2.77 3.24 13.76
CA LEU A 94 3.61 4.01 12.84
C LEU A 94 4.85 3.22 12.41
N TRP A 95 5.42 2.42 13.30
CA TRP A 95 6.54 1.55 12.99
C TRP A 95 6.18 0.50 11.94
N HIS A 96 5.09 -0.25 12.13
CA HIS A 96 4.65 -1.28 11.17
C HIS A 96 4.25 -0.66 9.82
N TRP A 97 3.54 0.48 9.85
CA TRP A 97 3.22 1.22 8.64
C TRP A 97 4.48 1.68 7.90
N TRP A 98 5.46 2.24 8.61
CA TRP A 98 6.72 2.65 8.02
C TRP A 98 7.47 1.47 7.40
N GLN A 99 7.59 0.34 8.09
CA GLN A 99 8.25 -0.85 7.57
C GLN A 99 7.60 -1.36 6.28
N ALA A 100 6.27 -1.48 6.27
CA ALA A 100 5.53 -1.90 5.09
C ALA A 100 5.69 -0.91 3.93
N SER A 101 5.66 0.40 4.23
CA SER A 101 5.83 1.46 3.24
C SER A 101 7.21 1.41 2.60
N VAL A 102 8.26 1.21 3.40
CA VAL A 102 9.64 1.06 2.88
C VAL A 102 9.74 -0.12 1.93
N VAL A 103 9.13 -1.27 2.26
CA VAL A 103 9.15 -2.45 1.38
C VAL A 103 8.45 -2.17 0.06
N VAL A 104 7.26 -1.58 0.07
CA VAL A 104 6.51 -1.27 -1.17
C VAL A 104 7.23 -0.22 -2.01
N LEU A 105 7.75 0.84 -1.40
CA LEU A 105 8.54 1.84 -2.12
C LEU A 105 9.83 1.26 -2.70
N ALA A 106 10.47 0.32 -1.98
CA ALA A 106 11.61 -0.42 -2.51
C ALA A 106 11.22 -1.32 -3.69
N SER A 107 10.05 -1.96 -3.66
CA SER A 107 9.50 -2.72 -4.79
C SER A 107 9.25 -1.83 -6.01
N VAL A 108 8.66 -0.65 -5.82
CA VAL A 108 8.45 0.34 -6.90
C VAL A 108 9.79 0.82 -7.47
N ALA A 109 10.76 1.14 -6.61
CA ALA A 109 12.09 1.56 -7.04
C ALA A 109 12.81 0.44 -7.80
N LEU A 110 12.74 -0.80 -7.32
CA LEU A 110 13.32 -1.96 -7.99
C LEU A 110 12.68 -2.20 -9.36
N ALA A 111 11.35 -2.16 -9.45
CA ALA A 111 10.62 -2.31 -10.70
C ALA A 111 11.01 -1.22 -11.71
N GLY A 112 11.04 0.05 -11.27
CA GLY A 112 11.48 1.18 -12.10
C GLY A 112 12.93 1.03 -12.59
N CYS A 113 13.85 0.61 -11.72
CA CYS A 113 15.24 0.32 -12.08
C CYS A 113 15.34 -0.77 -13.14
N VAL A 114 14.62 -1.89 -12.98
CA VAL A 114 14.60 -2.98 -13.96
C VAL A 114 14.12 -2.48 -15.33
N VAL A 115 13.05 -1.68 -15.36
CA VAL A 115 12.51 -1.13 -16.62
C VAL A 115 13.46 -0.15 -17.32
N ILE A 116 14.16 0.68 -16.55
CA ILE A 116 15.23 1.54 -17.10
C ILE A 116 16.36 0.68 -17.70
N LEU A 117 16.76 -0.40 -17.03
CA LEU A 117 17.77 -1.33 -17.55
C LEU A 117 17.31 -2.06 -18.83
N HIS A 118 15.99 -2.23 -19.02
CA HIS A 118 15.39 -2.72 -20.26
C HIS A 118 15.27 -1.65 -21.37
N GLY A 119 15.72 -0.42 -21.13
CA GLY A 119 15.73 0.66 -22.13
C GLY A 119 14.39 1.37 -22.29
N VAL A 120 13.45 1.18 -21.36
CA VAL A 120 12.16 1.88 -21.37
C VAL A 120 12.33 3.26 -20.70
N PRO A 121 11.81 4.34 -21.31
CA PRO A 121 11.94 5.69 -20.74
C PRO A 121 11.14 5.84 -19.45
N ALA A 122 11.73 6.53 -18.47
CA ALA A 122 11.06 6.83 -17.21
C ALA A 122 9.97 7.91 -17.40
N VAL A 123 8.82 7.73 -16.74
CA VAL A 123 7.71 8.70 -16.72
C VAL A 123 7.42 9.10 -15.26
N PRO A 124 8.18 10.04 -14.67
CA PRO A 124 8.08 10.34 -13.23
C PRO A 124 6.70 10.79 -12.75
N THR A 125 5.87 11.34 -13.65
CA THR A 125 4.51 11.79 -13.33
C THR A 125 3.59 10.66 -12.87
N SER A 126 3.90 9.39 -13.19
CA SER A 126 3.13 8.24 -12.70
C SER A 126 3.51 7.78 -11.29
N LEU A 127 4.56 8.33 -10.67
CA LEU A 127 4.98 7.95 -9.30
C LEU A 127 3.93 8.33 -8.23
N GLY A 128 2.96 9.18 -8.56
CA GLY A 128 1.85 9.54 -7.67
C GLY A 128 1.06 8.34 -7.14
N ILE A 129 1.00 7.22 -7.87
CA ILE A 129 0.32 5.99 -7.44
C ILE A 129 0.95 5.38 -6.17
N ALA A 130 2.23 5.64 -5.91
CA ALA A 130 2.89 5.17 -4.70
C ALA A 130 2.33 5.84 -3.44
N VAL A 131 1.80 7.06 -3.54
CA VAL A 131 1.17 7.78 -2.42
C VAL A 131 -0.11 7.08 -1.99
N GLU A 132 -0.94 6.69 -2.96
CA GLU A 132 -2.14 5.87 -2.71
C GLU A 132 -1.76 4.55 -2.02
N ALA A 133 -0.78 3.82 -2.56
CA ALA A 133 -0.31 2.57 -1.98
C ALA A 133 0.12 2.71 -0.51
N VAL A 134 0.84 3.79 -0.17
CA VAL A 134 1.25 4.10 1.21
C VAL A 134 0.06 4.45 2.12
N ALA A 135 -0.97 5.13 1.59
CA ALA A 135 -2.20 5.42 2.32
C ALA A 135 -3.01 4.13 2.59
N VAL A 136 -3.09 3.23 1.60
CA VAL A 136 -3.73 1.92 1.75
C VAL A 136 -3.03 1.08 2.82
N LEU A 137 -1.70 1.05 2.84
CA LEU A 137 -0.94 0.38 3.91
C LEU A 137 -1.28 0.94 5.30
N ALA A 138 -1.48 2.26 5.43
CA ALA A 138 -1.89 2.86 6.70
C ALA A 138 -3.26 2.33 7.16
N ALA A 139 -4.21 2.19 6.24
CA ALA A 139 -5.52 1.60 6.52
C ALA A 139 -5.39 0.15 6.98
N GLN A 140 -4.66 -0.67 6.23
CA GLN A 140 -4.47 -2.10 6.50
C GLN A 140 -3.79 -2.34 7.87
N VAL A 141 -2.71 -1.62 8.15
CA VAL A 141 -2.00 -1.71 9.44
C VAL A 141 -2.91 -1.26 10.60
N SER A 142 -3.68 -0.18 10.40
CA SER A 142 -4.59 0.33 11.43
C SER A 142 -5.74 -0.64 11.70
N LEU A 143 -6.30 -1.28 10.68
CA LEU A 143 -7.32 -2.33 10.82
C LEU A 143 -6.77 -3.54 11.60
N GLY A 144 -5.55 -3.98 11.29
CA GLY A 144 -4.87 -5.02 12.05
C GLY A 144 -4.67 -4.64 13.51
N ALA A 145 -4.17 -3.43 13.78
CA ALA A 145 -4.04 -2.90 15.14
C ALA A 145 -5.39 -2.85 15.88
N ALA A 146 -6.45 -2.40 15.22
CA ALA A 146 -7.81 -2.34 15.79
C ALA A 146 -8.31 -3.73 16.18
N LEU A 147 -8.13 -4.74 15.33
CA LEU A 147 -8.50 -6.12 15.66
C LEU A 147 -7.69 -6.66 16.85
N GLY A 148 -6.39 -6.37 16.88
CA GLY A 148 -5.51 -6.74 17.99
C GLY A 148 -5.95 -6.11 19.31
N VAL A 149 -6.29 -4.83 19.29
CA VAL A 149 -6.87 -4.16 20.46
C VAL A 149 -8.21 -4.78 20.80
N MET A 150 -9.16 -4.94 19.89
CA MET A 150 -10.51 -5.43 20.22
C MET A 150 -10.50 -6.84 20.80
N THR A 151 -9.70 -7.74 20.24
CA THR A 151 -9.66 -9.14 20.64
C THR A 151 -8.80 -9.37 21.88
N GLY A 152 -7.67 -8.68 22.01
CA GLY A 152 -6.67 -9.01 23.03
C GLY A 152 -6.19 -10.46 22.91
N ARG A 153 -6.10 -11.01 21.69
CA ARG A 153 -5.67 -12.39 21.49
C ARG A 153 -4.70 -12.49 20.33
N THR A 154 -3.49 -13.00 20.59
CA THR A 154 -2.41 -13.09 19.59
C THR A 154 -2.75 -14.02 18.42
N TRP A 155 -3.63 -15.01 18.63
CA TRP A 155 -4.10 -15.89 17.56
C TRP A 155 -5.01 -15.18 16.53
N ALA A 156 -5.48 -13.96 16.81
CA ALA A 156 -6.24 -13.15 15.85
C ALA A 156 -5.35 -12.57 14.73
N ALA A 157 -4.02 -12.60 14.86
CA ALA A 157 -3.09 -12.09 13.86
C ALA A 157 -3.28 -12.69 12.44
N PRO A 158 -3.36 -14.02 12.25
CA PRO A 158 -3.68 -14.60 10.95
C PRO A 158 -5.07 -14.18 10.44
N LEU A 159 -6.07 -14.02 11.31
CA LEU A 159 -7.39 -13.55 10.90
C LEU A 159 -7.37 -12.09 10.43
N ALA A 160 -6.56 -11.22 11.04
CA ALA A 160 -6.35 -9.86 10.57
C ALA A 160 -5.77 -9.86 9.15
N ALA A 161 -4.75 -10.69 8.90
CA ALA A 161 -4.13 -10.81 7.59
C ALA A 161 -5.14 -11.32 6.54
N VAL A 162 -5.87 -12.39 6.85
CA VAL A 162 -6.91 -12.92 5.94
C VAL A 162 -8.00 -11.89 5.69
N GLY A 163 -8.50 -11.21 6.72
CA GLY A 163 -9.54 -10.19 6.58
C GLY A 163 -9.11 -9.03 5.69
N VAL A 164 -7.88 -8.53 5.86
CA VAL A 164 -7.33 -7.47 5.00
C VAL A 164 -7.10 -7.97 3.56
N CYS A 165 -6.66 -9.21 3.38
CA CYS A 165 -6.53 -9.81 2.06
C CYS A 165 -7.89 -9.91 1.35
N LEU A 166 -8.93 -10.36 2.06
CA LEU A 166 -10.30 -10.41 1.54
C LEU A 166 -10.86 -9.02 1.19
N LEU A 167 -10.52 -7.98 1.97
CA LEU A 167 -10.86 -6.59 1.60
C LEU A 167 -10.20 -6.18 0.28
N GLY A 168 -8.94 -6.57 0.06
CA GLY A 168 -8.27 -6.40 -1.23
C GLY A 168 -9.01 -7.09 -2.38
N VAL A 169 -9.28 -8.39 -2.24
CA VAL A 169 -9.98 -9.18 -3.26
C VAL A 169 -11.37 -8.63 -3.57
N THR A 170 -12.15 -8.29 -2.54
CA THR A 170 -13.51 -7.74 -2.72
C THR A 170 -13.49 -6.34 -3.35
N SER A 171 -12.45 -5.55 -3.10
CA SER A 171 -12.21 -4.26 -3.76
C SER A 171 -11.91 -4.45 -5.25
N THR A 172 -11.04 -5.40 -5.60
CA THR A 172 -10.72 -5.70 -7.01
C THR A 172 -11.92 -6.29 -7.77
N TRP A 173 -12.80 -7.01 -7.11
CA TRP A 173 -14.04 -7.54 -7.71
C TRP A 173 -15.17 -6.50 -7.81
N GLY A 174 -14.96 -5.28 -7.31
CA GLY A 174 -15.98 -4.23 -7.31
C GLY A 174 -17.14 -4.47 -6.34
N LEU A 175 -16.99 -5.38 -5.36
CA LEU A 175 -17.99 -5.57 -4.29
C LEU A 175 -17.96 -4.42 -3.29
N ILE A 176 -16.79 -3.82 -3.11
CA ILE A 176 -16.61 -2.54 -2.42
C ILE A 176 -15.87 -1.59 -3.37
N PRO A 177 -15.97 -0.25 -3.17
CA PRO A 177 -15.19 0.70 -3.96
C PRO A 177 -13.70 0.33 -3.95
N GLY A 178 -13.01 0.59 -5.07
CA GLY A 178 -11.63 0.21 -5.39
C GLY A 178 -10.51 0.76 -4.48
N ILE A 179 -10.74 0.87 -3.19
CA ILE A 179 -9.86 1.52 -2.20
C ILE A 179 -8.62 0.69 -1.92
N PHE A 180 -8.77 -0.64 -1.93
CA PHE A 180 -7.65 -1.57 -1.69
C PHE A 180 -7.08 -2.13 -3.00
N ASP A 181 -7.56 -1.65 -4.15
CA ASP A 181 -7.02 -1.99 -5.46
C ASP A 181 -5.91 -1.02 -5.81
N THR A 182 -4.67 -1.43 -5.55
CA THR A 182 -3.44 -0.65 -5.64
C THR A 182 -2.58 -1.02 -6.86
N GLY A 183 -3.15 -1.79 -7.79
CA GLY A 183 -2.51 -2.20 -9.04
C GLY A 183 -2.20 -3.69 -9.13
N GLY A 184 -1.25 -4.03 -9.99
CA GLY A 184 -0.94 -5.41 -10.37
C GLY A 184 -1.64 -5.83 -11.66
N VAL A 185 -1.89 -4.87 -12.56
CA VAL A 185 -2.47 -5.17 -13.87
C VAL A 185 -1.54 -6.07 -14.69
N THR A 186 -2.10 -7.16 -15.20
CA THR A 186 -1.41 -8.09 -16.11
C THR A 186 -1.58 -7.73 -17.57
N GLY A 187 -2.56 -6.89 -17.90
CA GLY A 187 -2.77 -6.38 -19.26
C GLY A 187 -1.73 -5.32 -19.64
N SER A 188 -1.62 -5.06 -20.95
CA SER A 188 -0.87 -3.91 -21.44
C SER A 188 -1.60 -2.62 -21.07
N LEU A 189 -0.88 -1.66 -20.49
CA LEU A 189 -1.37 -0.30 -20.21
C LEU A 189 -1.08 0.68 -21.36
N ALA A 190 -0.77 0.16 -22.56
CA ALA A 190 -0.46 0.99 -23.72
C ALA A 190 -1.68 1.86 -24.10
N GLY A 191 -1.48 3.18 -24.12
CA GLY A 191 -2.56 4.15 -24.39
C GLY A 191 -3.46 4.47 -23.20
N GLU A 192 -3.22 3.86 -22.04
CA GLU A 192 -3.94 4.13 -20.80
C GLU A 192 -3.09 4.97 -19.84
N VAL A 193 -3.74 5.88 -19.12
CA VAL A 193 -3.16 6.69 -18.05
C VAL A 193 -3.92 6.43 -16.76
N PHE A 194 -3.24 6.63 -15.62
CA PHE A 194 -3.92 6.55 -14.34
C PHE A 194 -4.96 7.66 -14.21
N ASN A 195 -6.14 7.28 -13.74
CA ASN A 195 -7.18 8.23 -13.39
C ASN A 195 -6.85 8.89 -12.05
N VAL A 196 -6.21 10.07 -12.10
CA VAL A 196 -5.76 10.80 -10.90
C VAL A 196 -6.90 11.07 -9.92
N ARG A 197 -8.12 11.27 -10.42
CA ARG A 197 -9.30 11.47 -9.55
C ARG A 197 -9.54 10.22 -8.70
N VAL A 198 -9.55 9.05 -9.31
CA VAL A 198 -9.75 7.77 -8.59
C VAL A 198 -8.64 7.54 -7.57
N LEU A 199 -7.37 7.74 -7.95
CA LEU A 199 -6.21 7.59 -7.05
C LEU A 199 -6.27 8.52 -5.83
N VAL A 200 -6.71 9.76 -6.03
CA VAL A 200 -6.83 10.74 -4.95
C VAL A 200 -7.99 10.36 -4.02
N LEU A 201 -9.13 9.97 -4.58
CA LEU A 201 -10.29 9.56 -3.80
C LEU A 201 -10.03 8.26 -3.02
N SER A 202 -9.34 7.29 -3.61
CA SER A 202 -8.97 6.03 -2.94
C SER A 202 -7.98 6.29 -1.80
N GLY A 203 -6.99 7.15 -2.02
CA GLY A 203 -6.08 7.62 -0.98
C GLY A 203 -6.79 8.32 0.18
N ILE A 204 -7.76 9.20 -0.12
CA ILE A 204 -8.59 9.88 0.89
C ILE A 204 -9.45 8.87 1.67
N ALA A 205 -10.10 7.94 0.97
CA ALA A 205 -10.91 6.90 1.59
C ALA A 205 -10.07 6.00 2.51
N ALA A 206 -8.90 5.56 2.04
CA ALA A 206 -7.95 4.77 2.83
C ALA A 206 -7.48 5.53 4.08
N ALA A 207 -7.15 6.82 3.96
CA ALA A 207 -6.79 7.66 5.10
C ALA A 207 -7.93 7.78 6.13
N GLY A 208 -9.18 7.87 5.68
CA GLY A 208 -10.35 7.85 6.58
C GLY A 208 -10.55 6.52 7.29
N ILE A 209 -10.36 5.38 6.60
CA ILE A 209 -10.38 4.05 7.22
C ILE A 209 -9.26 3.94 8.27
N ALA A 210 -8.05 4.39 7.94
CA ALA A 210 -6.93 4.43 8.89
C ALA A 210 -7.26 5.27 10.12
N ALA A 211 -7.86 6.45 9.93
CA ALA A 211 -8.28 7.34 11.00
C ALA A 211 -9.39 6.73 11.88
N ALA A 212 -10.38 6.07 11.29
CA ALA A 212 -11.45 5.37 12.02
C ALA A 212 -10.88 4.20 12.85
N ALA A 213 -9.98 3.42 12.28
CA ALA A 213 -9.33 2.32 12.98
C ALA A 213 -8.41 2.85 14.09
N LEU A 214 -7.65 3.93 13.85
CA LEU A 214 -6.85 4.60 14.87
C LEU A 214 -7.71 5.16 16.01
N TRP A 215 -8.89 5.70 15.70
CA TRP A 215 -9.87 6.13 16.69
C TRP A 215 -10.31 4.96 17.57
N ALA A 216 -10.63 3.81 16.97
CA ALA A 216 -10.99 2.60 17.69
C ALA A 216 -9.83 2.10 18.58
N VAL A 217 -8.60 2.06 18.05
CA VAL A 217 -7.38 1.66 18.77
C VAL A 217 -7.10 2.56 19.97
N THR A 218 -7.31 3.88 19.82
CA THR A 218 -7.06 4.86 20.88
C THR A 218 -8.26 5.07 21.78
N SER A 219 -9.38 4.36 21.53
CA SER A 219 -10.65 4.57 22.22
C SER A 219 -10.52 4.41 23.75
N VAL A 220 -9.67 3.48 24.16
CA VAL A 220 -9.36 3.10 25.55
C VAL A 220 -8.54 4.13 26.32
N LEU A 221 -7.98 5.15 25.66
CA LEU A 221 -7.17 6.18 26.31
C LEU A 221 -8.07 7.29 26.87
N ALA A 222 -7.99 7.53 28.18
CA ALA A 222 -8.75 8.56 28.89
C ALA A 222 -8.40 10.00 28.48
N ARG A 223 -7.15 10.24 28.04
CA ARG A 223 -6.66 11.56 27.63
C ARG A 223 -6.21 11.53 26.17
N ARG A 224 -7.03 12.12 25.29
CA ARG A 224 -6.64 12.39 23.90
C ARG A 224 -6.48 13.89 23.69
N PRO A 225 -5.44 14.34 22.96
CA PRO A 225 -5.30 15.75 22.63
C PRO A 225 -6.44 16.16 21.67
N ARG A 226 -7.17 17.24 22.01
CA ARG A 226 -8.34 17.73 21.24
C ARG A 226 -8.03 17.96 19.76
N LEU A 227 -6.82 18.43 19.46
CA LEU A 227 -6.35 18.61 18.09
C LEU A 227 -6.35 17.28 17.32
N MET A 228 -5.79 16.21 17.88
CA MET A 228 -5.77 14.90 17.21
C MET A 228 -7.18 14.34 17.03
N THR A 229 -8.06 14.51 18.02
CA THR A 229 -9.46 14.12 17.88
C THR A 229 -10.14 14.83 16.70
N SER A 230 -9.90 16.13 16.56
CA SER A 230 -10.47 16.93 15.48
C SER A 230 -9.91 16.51 14.11
N LEU A 231 -8.61 16.24 14.02
CA LEU A 231 -7.96 15.76 12.80
C LEU A 231 -8.45 14.37 12.39
N ILE A 232 -8.59 13.46 13.36
CA ILE A 232 -9.14 12.11 13.12
C ILE A 232 -10.58 12.21 12.63
N ALA A 233 -11.42 13.03 13.27
CA ALA A 233 -12.80 13.23 12.84
C ALA A 233 -12.87 13.81 11.42
N ALA A 234 -12.06 14.82 11.10
CA ALA A 234 -11.99 15.40 9.77
C ALA A 234 -11.57 14.36 8.71
N ALA A 235 -10.56 13.53 9.01
CA ALA A 235 -10.11 12.45 8.13
C ALA A 235 -11.18 11.38 7.91
N ILE A 236 -11.96 11.04 8.94
CA ILE A 236 -13.09 10.10 8.81
C ILE A 236 -14.16 10.67 7.88
N VAL A 237 -14.52 11.95 8.06
CA VAL A 237 -15.53 12.63 7.23
C VAL A 237 -15.08 12.71 5.78
N SER A 238 -13.84 13.15 5.53
CA SER A 238 -13.28 13.24 4.17
C SER A 238 -13.16 11.87 3.51
N GLY A 239 -12.71 10.85 4.25
CA GLY A 239 -12.63 9.48 3.74
C GLY A 239 -13.99 8.86 3.45
N SER A 240 -15.01 9.14 4.27
CA SER A 240 -16.38 8.69 4.01
C SER A 240 -16.94 9.33 2.74
N TRP A 241 -16.66 10.62 2.52
CA TRP A 241 -17.00 11.29 1.27
C TRP A 241 -16.28 10.64 0.07
N GLY A 242 -14.97 10.40 0.18
CA GLY A 242 -14.19 9.72 -0.88
C GLY A 242 -14.74 8.33 -1.21
N TYR A 243 -15.10 7.54 -0.19
CA TYR A 243 -15.73 6.23 -0.34
C TYR A 243 -17.02 6.30 -1.14
N VAL A 244 -17.92 7.24 -0.80
CA VAL A 244 -19.21 7.40 -1.47
C VAL A 244 -19.02 7.82 -2.93
N VAL A 245 -18.10 8.74 -3.20
CA VAL A 245 -17.84 9.20 -4.58
C VAL A 245 -17.24 8.09 -5.44
N LEU A 246 -16.34 7.25 -4.90
CA LEU A 246 -15.80 6.10 -5.64
C LEU A 246 -16.86 5.03 -5.97
N GLY A 247 -17.89 4.91 -5.14
CA GLY A 247 -18.98 3.97 -5.36
C GLY A 247 -19.77 4.20 -6.66
N SER A 248 -19.53 5.30 -7.37
CA SER A 248 -20.16 5.56 -8.68
C SER A 248 -19.55 4.77 -9.84
N GLY A 249 -18.46 4.01 -9.63
CA GLY A 249 -17.92 3.07 -10.62
C GLY A 249 -16.91 3.67 -11.61
N ASP A 250 -16.05 4.59 -11.17
CA ASP A 250 -14.95 5.10 -12.01
C ASP A 250 -13.79 4.08 -12.07
N ASP A 251 -13.24 3.83 -13.27
CA ASP A 251 -12.09 2.95 -13.47
C ASP A 251 -10.76 3.60 -13.06
N ARG A 252 -9.85 2.80 -12.50
CA ARG A 252 -8.47 3.19 -12.10
C ARG A 252 -7.64 3.66 -13.29
N TYR A 253 -7.92 3.13 -14.48
CA TYR A 253 -7.26 3.46 -15.74
C TYR A 253 -8.25 4.16 -16.66
N GLN A 254 -7.77 5.14 -17.41
CA GLN A 254 -8.55 5.82 -18.43
C GLN A 254 -7.72 5.96 -19.69
N LEU A 255 -8.38 5.96 -20.86
CA LEU A 255 -7.71 6.20 -22.12
C LEU A 255 -7.10 7.62 -22.12
N ALA A 256 -5.86 7.73 -22.61
CA ALA A 256 -5.24 9.03 -22.79
C ALA A 256 -6.07 9.88 -23.76
N SER A 257 -6.29 11.16 -23.45
CA SER A 257 -7.10 12.07 -24.27
C SER A 257 -6.44 12.50 -25.59
N GLY A 258 -5.26 11.97 -25.91
CA GLY A 258 -4.49 12.28 -27.10
C GLY A 258 -4.08 11.02 -27.86
N PRO A 259 -3.66 11.15 -29.13
CA PRO A 259 -3.20 10.01 -29.92
C PRO A 259 -2.02 9.33 -29.22
N ILE A 260 -2.02 7.99 -29.26
CA ILE A 260 -0.91 7.18 -28.73
C ILE A 260 0.34 7.51 -29.55
N THR A 261 1.37 8.04 -28.89
CA THR A 261 2.65 8.30 -29.54
C THR A 261 3.30 6.97 -29.88
N MET A 262 3.42 6.68 -31.18
CA MET A 262 4.09 5.48 -31.69
C MET A 262 5.53 5.81 -32.08
N THR A 263 6.48 5.01 -31.61
CA THR A 263 7.86 5.01 -32.06
C THR A 263 8.06 3.86 -33.04
N CYS A 264 8.51 4.16 -34.26
CA CYS A 264 8.72 3.14 -35.28
C CYS A 264 10.22 2.98 -35.57
N SER A 265 10.67 1.73 -35.68
CA SER A 265 11.99 1.37 -36.21
C SER A 265 11.83 0.44 -37.42
N GLY A 266 12.88 0.35 -38.25
CA GLY A 266 12.93 -0.46 -39.47
C GLY A 266 12.42 0.26 -40.73
N ALA A 267 12.96 -0.13 -41.88
CA ALA A 267 12.54 0.38 -43.20
C ALA A 267 11.57 -0.58 -43.92
N ALA A 268 11.78 -1.90 -43.77
CA ALA A 268 10.91 -2.95 -44.32
C ALA A 268 11.25 -4.32 -43.66
N PRO A 269 10.46 -4.82 -42.69
CA PRO A 269 9.22 -4.25 -42.16
C PRO A 269 9.49 -3.07 -41.21
N ARG A 270 8.58 -2.10 -41.21
CA ARG A 270 8.53 -1.03 -40.21
C ARG A 270 7.70 -1.52 -39.02
N VAL A 271 8.32 -1.62 -37.85
CA VAL A 271 7.66 -2.03 -36.61
C VAL A 271 7.43 -0.79 -35.76
N CYS A 272 6.18 -0.49 -35.46
CA CYS A 272 5.78 0.62 -34.59
C CYS A 272 5.30 0.08 -33.26
N VAL A 273 5.84 0.62 -32.17
CA VAL A 273 5.45 0.31 -30.79
C VAL A 273 5.05 1.59 -30.07
N ALA A 274 4.34 1.47 -28.95
CA ALA A 274 4.00 2.65 -28.14
C ALA A 274 5.27 3.22 -27.49
N ALA A 275 5.37 4.54 -27.38
CA ALA A 275 6.58 5.22 -26.89
C ALA A 275 6.99 4.85 -25.44
N ASP A 276 6.07 4.29 -24.66
CA ASP A 276 6.24 3.83 -23.29
C ASP A 276 6.60 2.33 -23.18
N THR A 277 6.80 1.65 -24.32
CA THR A 277 7.23 0.25 -24.42
C THR A 277 8.69 0.16 -24.89
N PRO A 278 9.38 -1.00 -24.73
CA PRO A 278 10.79 -1.12 -25.08
C PRO A 278 10.92 -0.96 -26.59
N GLN A 279 11.88 -0.16 -27.02
CA GLN A 279 12.13 -0.01 -28.46
C GLN A 279 12.58 -1.35 -29.04
N PRO A 280 12.07 -1.76 -30.22
CA PRO A 280 12.66 -2.85 -30.97
C PRO A 280 14.12 -2.48 -31.23
N ARG A 281 15.07 -3.20 -30.63
CA ARG A 281 16.49 -3.00 -30.94
C ARG A 281 16.70 -3.31 -32.42
N ASP A 282 17.54 -2.51 -33.08
CA ASP A 282 17.90 -2.65 -34.50
C ASP A 282 18.58 -4.00 -34.84
N ASP A 283 18.78 -4.87 -33.85
CA ASP A 283 19.34 -6.22 -34.01
C ASP A 283 18.46 -7.14 -34.87
N ALA A 284 17.16 -6.87 -34.98
CA ALA A 284 16.28 -7.58 -35.92
C ALA A 284 16.57 -7.26 -37.41
N ALA A 285 17.31 -6.19 -37.70
CA ALA A 285 17.76 -5.85 -39.06
C ALA A 285 19.11 -6.47 -39.44
N ARG A 286 19.75 -7.26 -38.55
CA ARG A 286 21.02 -7.95 -38.79
C ARG A 286 20.89 -9.48 -38.96
N GLN A 287 19.68 -10.02 -38.95
CA GLN A 287 19.39 -11.42 -39.32
C GLN A 287 18.72 -11.44 -40.69
#